data_AF-A0A935PGE7-F1
#
_entry.id   AF-A0A935PGE7-F1
#
_cell.length_a   1.000
_cell.length_b   1.000
_cell.length_c   1.000
_cell.angle_alpha   90.00
_cell.angle_beta   90.00
_cell.angle_gamma   90.00
#
_symmetry.space_group_name_H-M   'P 1'
#
loop_
_entity.id
_entity.type
_entity.pdbx_description
1 polymer ?
#
loop_
_entity_poly.entity_id
_entity_poly.type
_entity_poly.pdbx_seq_one_letter_code
_entity_poly.pdbx_strand_id
1 'polypeptide(L)' 'MLIEPGCTLERCTIGPNVTLEAGTTVRDSTVANAIVGPGCTIERSTLDQVMIGEKAKVIGFTGSGSFGAHTEVHGA' A
#
# COMPACT_ATOMS: atom_id res chain seq x y z
N MET A 1 -13.36 4.21 2.42
CA MET A 1 -12.23 4.05 1.50
C MET A 1 -12.08 5.33 0.71
N LEU A 2 -10.85 5.82 0.55
CA LEU A 2 -10.48 6.97 -0.28
C LEU A 2 -9.35 6.54 -1.22
N ILE A 3 -9.48 6.86 -2.50
CA ILE A 3 -8.46 6.59 -3.53
C ILE A 3 -8.29 7.89 -4.32
N GLU A 4 -7.14 8.52 -4.16
CA GLU A 4 -6.80 9.78 -4.83
C GLU A 4 -6.49 9.56 -6.33
N PRO A 5 -6.54 10.62 -7.17
CA PRO A 5 -6.27 10.53 -8.59
C PRO A 5 -4.91 9.92 -8.93
N GLY A 6 -4.86 9.22 -10.08
CA GLY A 6 -3.63 8.63 -10.61
C GLY A 6 -3.21 7.32 -9.94
N CYS A 7 -3.98 6.80 -8.98
CA CYS A 7 -3.72 5.48 -8.44
C CYS A 7 -3.91 4.38 -9.50
N THR A 8 -3.05 3.37 -9.49
CA THR A 8 -3.16 2.17 -10.34
C THR A 8 -3.50 0.96 -9.49
N LEU A 9 -4.64 0.33 -9.76
CA LEU A 9 -5.11 -0.85 -9.04
C LEU A 9 -5.26 -2.03 -10.02
N GLU A 10 -4.54 -3.11 -9.79
CA GLU A 10 -4.50 -4.25 -10.71
C GLU A 10 -4.43 -5.57 -9.94
N ARG A 11 -5.38 -6.48 -10.18
CA ARG A 11 -5.46 -7.79 -9.47
C ARG A 11 -5.33 -7.65 -7.95
N CYS A 12 -5.97 -6.65 -7.37
CA CYS A 12 -5.88 -6.35 -5.95
C CYS A 12 -7.26 -6.31 -5.28
N THR A 13 -7.28 -6.51 -3.96
CA THR A 13 -8.46 -6.33 -3.11
C THR A 13 -8.21 -5.16 -2.18
N ILE A 14 -9.06 -4.14 -2.25
CA ILE A 14 -9.03 -3.02 -1.30
C ILE A 14 -10.16 -3.18 -0.29
N GLY A 15 -9.77 -3.37 0.96
CA GLY A 15 -10.64 -3.58 2.10
C GLY A 15 -11.15 -2.28 2.74
N PRO A 16 -11.82 -2.38 3.90
CA PRO A 16 -12.34 -1.22 4.61
C PRO A 16 -11.22 -0.32 5.13
N ASN A 17 -11.56 0.95 5.39
CA ASN A 17 -10.66 1.92 6.04
C ASN A 17 -9.31 2.11 5.33
N VAL A 18 -9.28 1.96 4.00
CA VAL A 18 -8.09 2.24 3.19
C VAL A 18 -8.13 3.66 2.62
N THR A 19 -7.00 4.36 2.74
CA THR A 19 -6.69 5.60 2.02
C THR A 19 -5.45 5.38 1.15
N LEU A 20 -5.57 5.61 -0.15
CA LEU A 20 -4.46 5.64 -1.09
C LEU A 20 -4.29 7.06 -1.63
N GLU A 21 -3.14 7.68 -1.35
CA GLU A 21 -2.82 9.00 -1.88
C GLU A 21 -2.27 8.94 -3.33
N ALA A 22 -2.24 10.10 -3.98
CA ALA A 22 -2.10 10.24 -5.42
C ALA A 22 -0.89 9.48 -6.00
N GLY A 23 -1.10 8.88 -7.17
CA GLY A 23 -0.05 8.16 -7.90
C GLY A 23 0.40 6.82 -7.28
N THR A 24 -0.29 6.33 -6.25
CA THR A 24 0.03 5.03 -5.64
C THR A 24 -0.33 3.87 -6.55
N THR A 25 0.53 2.85 -6.61
CA THR A 25 0.30 1.62 -7.36
C THR A 25 0.11 0.44 -6.40
N VAL A 26 -0.97 -0.32 -6.60
CA VAL A 26 -1.25 -1.57 -5.88
C VAL A 26 -1.48 -2.68 -6.89
N ARG A 27 -0.61 -3.70 -6.89
CA ARG A 27 -0.71 -4.87 -7.77
C ARG A 27 -0.67 -6.17 -6.99
N ASP A 28 -1.50 -7.13 -7.39
CA ASP A 28 -1.41 -8.51 -6.87
C ASP A 28 -1.44 -8.56 -5.33
N SER A 29 -2.22 -7.67 -4.71
CA SER A 29 -2.15 -7.41 -3.26
C SER A 29 -3.53 -7.29 -2.60
N THR A 30 -3.60 -7.57 -1.30
CA THR A 30 -4.77 -7.27 -0.47
C THR A 30 -4.39 -6.21 0.55
N VAL A 31 -5.17 -5.14 0.66
CA VAL A 31 -4.87 -4.01 1.56
C VAL A 31 -6.12 -3.68 2.37
N ALA A 32 -6.05 -3.66 3.70
CA ALA A 32 -7.14 -3.27 4.60
C ALA A 32 -6.61 -2.40 5.74
N ASN A 33 -7.46 -1.53 6.29
CA ASN A 33 -7.14 -0.68 7.45
C ASN A 33 -5.78 0.03 7.30
N ALA A 34 -5.62 0.75 6.19
CA ALA A 34 -4.34 1.24 5.73
C ALA A 34 -4.38 2.72 5.36
N ILE A 35 -3.32 3.45 5.69
CA ILE A 35 -3.06 4.80 5.16
C ILE A 35 -1.77 4.73 4.34
N VAL A 36 -1.87 5.01 3.04
CA VAL A 36 -0.77 4.93 2.09
C VAL A 36 -0.52 6.31 1.49
N GLY A 37 0.64 6.87 1.79
CA GLY A 37 1.10 8.16 1.27
C GLY A 37 1.33 8.15 -0.25
N PRO A 38 1.66 9.30 -0.85
CA PRO A 38 1.65 9.48 -2.28
C PRO A 38 2.80 8.71 -2.97
N GLY A 39 2.54 8.25 -4.18
CA GLY A 39 3.53 7.60 -5.04
C GLY A 39 4.10 6.27 -4.50
N CYS A 40 3.39 5.59 -3.60
CA CYS A 40 3.84 4.30 -3.09
C CYS A 40 3.67 3.18 -4.12
N THR A 41 4.42 2.10 -3.95
CA THR A 41 4.27 0.86 -4.74
C THR A 41 4.05 -0.32 -3.80
N ILE A 42 2.93 -1.01 -3.94
CA ILE A 42 2.57 -2.20 -3.16
C ILE A 42 2.38 -3.35 -4.14
N GLU A 43 3.20 -4.39 -4.03
CA GLU A 43 3.17 -5.53 -4.93
C GLU A 43 3.21 -6.84 -4.15
N ARG A 44 2.41 -7.83 -4.57
CA ARG A 44 2.40 -9.20 -4.03
C ARG A 44 2.23 -9.26 -2.50
N SER A 45 1.55 -8.29 -1.90
CA SER A 45 1.53 -8.07 -0.45
C SER A 45 0.14 -8.26 0.15
N THR A 46 0.08 -8.66 1.43
CA THR A 46 -1.16 -8.72 2.20
C THR A 46 -1.02 -7.84 3.44
N LEU A 47 -1.63 -6.66 3.40
CA LEU A 47 -1.44 -5.60 4.38
C LEU A 47 -2.72 -5.38 5.18
N ASP A 48 -2.59 -5.38 6.50
CA ASP A 48 -3.67 -5.01 7.41
C ASP A 48 -3.10 -4.17 8.56
N GLN A 49 -3.78 -3.09 8.96
CA GLN A 49 -3.31 -2.18 10.02
C GLN A 49 -1.92 -1.59 9.71
N VAL A 50 -1.79 -0.94 8.54
CA VAL A 50 -0.51 -0.35 8.10
C VAL A 50 -0.56 1.16 7.91
N MET A 51 0.56 1.82 8.14
CA MET A 51 0.81 3.20 7.74
C MET A 51 2.08 3.27 6.89
N ILE A 52 1.96 3.79 5.67
CA ILE A 52 3.04 3.81 4.69
C ILE A 52 3.35 5.25 4.29
N GLY A 53 4.57 5.71 4.55
CA GLY A 53 5.06 7.02 4.13
C GLY A 53 5.28 7.14 2.62
N GLU A 54 5.38 8.37 2.12
CA GLU A 54 5.50 8.65 0.68
C GLU A 54 6.62 7.87 -0.01
N LYS A 55 6.37 7.49 -1.27
CA LYS A 55 7.33 6.81 -2.16
C LYS A 55 7.96 5.54 -1.57
N ALA A 56 7.33 4.91 -0.59
CA ALA A 56 7.77 3.62 -0.09
C ALA A 56 7.40 2.49 -1.07
N LYS A 57 8.16 1.40 -1.02
CA LYS A 57 7.88 0.17 -1.78
C LYS A 57 7.69 -0.99 -0.83
N VAL A 58 6.57 -1.69 -0.96
CA VAL A 58 6.22 -2.86 -0.14
C VAL A 58 6.08 -4.09 -1.04
N ILE A 59 7.14 -4.88 -0.96
CA ILE A 59 7.60 -6.08 -1.66
C ILE A 59 7.20 -7.45 -1.10
N GLY A 60 6.06 -8.07 -1.43
CA GLY A 60 5.83 -9.45 -0.94
C GLY A 60 5.63 -9.56 0.58
N PHE A 61 5.26 -8.47 1.25
CA PHE A 61 5.14 -8.43 2.70
C PHE A 61 3.72 -8.84 3.14
N THR A 62 3.63 -9.62 4.22
CA THR A 62 2.35 -9.97 4.86
C THR A 62 2.36 -9.57 6.33
N GLY A 63 1.45 -8.69 6.72
CA GLY A 63 1.29 -8.29 8.13
C GLY A 63 0.89 -6.82 8.31
N SER A 64 1.24 -6.30 9.48
CA SER A 64 0.92 -4.95 9.97
C SER A 64 2.19 -4.16 10.31
N GLY A 65 2.09 -2.84 10.39
CA GLY A 65 3.20 -2.00 10.84
C GLY A 65 3.23 -0.60 10.23
N SER A 66 4.28 0.16 10.58
CA SER A 66 4.52 1.49 10.06
C SER A 66 5.82 1.53 9.27
N PHE A 67 5.76 1.97 8.03
CA PHE A 67 6.89 2.05 7.11
C PHE A 67 7.18 3.52 6.78
N GLY A 68 8.43 3.91 6.95
CA GLY A 68 8.87 5.28 6.69
C GLY A 68 8.81 5.66 5.21
N ALA A 69 8.85 6.95 4.93
CA ALA A 69 8.98 7.47 3.58
C ALA A 69 10.28 6.95 2.92
N HIS A 70 10.26 6.81 1.59
CA HIS A 70 11.43 6.40 0.79
C HIS A 70 12.07 5.06 1.23
N THR A 71 11.31 4.22 1.93
CA THR A 71 11.79 2.92 2.41
C THR A 71 11.37 1.80 1.46
N GLU A 72 12.19 0.76 1.36
CA GLU A 72 11.82 -0.49 0.71
C GLU A 72 11.69 -1.59 1.76
N VAL A 73 10.55 -2.27 1.76
CA VAL A 73 10.24 -3.40 2.64
C VAL A 73 10.06 -4.61 1.75
N HIS A 74 10.82 -5.67 2.00
CA HIS A 74 10.70 -6.94 1.29
C HIS A 74 10.32 -8.02 2.29
N GLY A 75 9.19 -8.69 2.06
CA GLY A 75 8.79 -9.89 2.78
C GLY A 75 9.63 -11.09 2.35
N ALA A 76 9.70 -12.09 3.24
CA ALA A 76 10.39 -13.35 3.04
C ALA A 76 9.48 -14.44 2.44
#